data_AF-A0A1X1EFJ6-F1
#
_entry.id   AF-A0A1X1EFJ6-F1
#
_cell.length_a   1.000
_cell.length_b   1.000
_cell.length_c   1.000
_cell.angle_alpha   90.00
_cell.angle_beta   90.00
_cell.angle_gamma   90.00
#
_symmetry.space_group_name_H-M   'P 1'
#
loop_
_entity.id
_entity.type
_entity.pdbx_description
1 polymer ?
#
loop_
_entity_poly.entity_id
_entity_poly.type
_entity_poly.pdbx_seq_one_letter_code
_entity_poly.pdbx_strand_id
1 'polypeptide(L)'
;MKMFLTLPLVAFTVASHASEQTQSCEQREAALQRQMGYAQEYNNRHEIAGLERAITEVKRHCRNSASRNGNAEDIRRREREVKELRQKLADAEDALDDARNN
;
A
#
# COMPACT_ATOMS: atom_id res chain seq x y z
N MET A 1 43.65 -52.65 -14.54
CA MET A 1 43.05 -51.71 -13.57
C MET A 1 42.97 -50.32 -14.21
N LYS A 2 41.77 -49.83 -14.50
CA LYS A 2 41.52 -48.41 -14.82
C LYS A 2 40.05 -48.14 -14.48
N MET A 3 39.83 -47.64 -13.27
CA MET A 3 38.51 -47.28 -12.75
C MET A 3 38.21 -45.87 -13.24
N PHE A 4 37.36 -45.73 -14.27
CA PHE A 4 36.86 -44.44 -14.71
C PHE A 4 35.77 -44.02 -13.72
N LEU A 5 36.10 -43.07 -12.86
CA LEU A 5 35.21 -42.50 -11.86
C LEU A 5 34.54 -41.26 -12.47
N THR A 6 33.45 -41.49 -13.20
CA THR A 6 32.61 -40.40 -13.73
C THR A 6 31.68 -39.93 -12.62
N LEU A 7 31.99 -38.76 -12.05
CA LEU A 7 31.18 -38.09 -11.04
C LEU A 7 29.97 -37.40 -11.72
N PRO A 8 28.72 -37.72 -11.36
CA PRO A 8 27.58 -37.01 -11.93
C PRO A 8 27.48 -35.62 -11.28
N LEU A 9 27.57 -34.59 -12.10
CA LEU A 9 27.36 -33.20 -11.70
C LEU A 9 25.86 -32.99 -11.46
N VAL A 10 25.40 -33.18 -10.23
CA VAL A 10 24.02 -32.88 -9.85
C VAL A 10 23.88 -31.37 -9.75
N ALA A 11 23.26 -30.76 -10.76
CA ALA A 11 22.87 -29.36 -10.74
C ALA A 11 21.66 -29.19 -9.80
N PHE A 12 21.90 -28.69 -8.59
CA PHE A 12 20.84 -28.28 -7.67
C PHE A 12 20.31 -26.92 -8.12
N THR A 13 19.17 -26.90 -8.82
CA THR A 13 18.46 -25.66 -9.12
C THR A 13 17.72 -25.20 -7.88
N VAL A 14 18.24 -24.17 -7.21
CA VAL A 14 17.55 -23.55 -6.08
C VAL A 14 16.41 -22.68 -6.64
N ALA A 15 15.18 -23.17 -6.57
CA ALA A 15 14.00 -22.36 -6.86
C ALA A 15 13.90 -21.27 -5.79
N SER A 16 14.20 -20.02 -6.17
CA SER A 16 14.02 -18.87 -5.29
C SER A 16 12.53 -18.56 -5.23
N HIS A 17 11.85 -18.99 -4.16
CA HIS A 17 10.48 -18.61 -3.88
C HIS A 17 10.44 -17.15 -3.41
N ALA A 18 10.29 -16.21 -4.35
CA ALA A 18 9.92 -14.84 -4.02
C ALA A 18 8.44 -14.84 -3.60
N SER A 19 8.18 -15.10 -2.31
CA SER A 19 6.85 -14.90 -1.76
C SER A 19 6.66 -13.41 -1.47
N GLU A 20 6.24 -12.66 -2.50
CA GLU A 20 5.56 -11.38 -2.29
C GLU A 20 4.18 -11.66 -1.68
N GLN A 21 4.15 -12.15 -0.45
CA GLN A 21 2.93 -12.13 0.34
C GLN A 21 2.62 -10.66 0.60
N THR A 22 1.52 -10.18 0.02
CA THR A 22 0.92 -8.89 0.35
C THR A 22 0.47 -8.91 1.81
N GLN A 23 1.42 -8.81 2.74
CA GLN A 23 1.16 -8.72 4.17
C GLN A 23 0.40 -7.42 4.42
N SER A 24 -0.67 -7.50 5.20
CA SER A 24 -1.41 -6.31 5.63
C SER A 24 -0.48 -5.39 6.43
N CYS A 25 -0.83 -4.10 6.47
CA CYS A 25 -0.12 -3.12 7.29
C CYS A 25 0.06 -3.57 8.75
N GLU A 26 -0.98 -4.16 9.33
CA GLU A 26 -0.97 -4.70 10.69
C GLU A 26 -0.01 -5.89 10.83
N GLN A 27 0.00 -6.80 9.86
CA GLN A 27 0.92 -7.94 9.85
C GLN A 27 2.38 -7.50 9.76
N ARG A 28 2.67 -6.49 8.93
CA ARG A 28 4.02 -5.92 8.80
C ARG A 28 4.46 -5.22 10.08
N GLU A 29 3.60 -4.40 10.68
CA GLU A 29 3.91 -3.74 11.95
C GLU A 29 4.14 -4.76 13.08
N ALA A 30 3.26 -5.75 13.22
CA ALA A 30 3.39 -6.79 14.23
C ALA A 30 4.68 -7.61 14.07
N ALA A 31 5.11 -7.88 12.83
CA ALA A 31 6.37 -8.55 12.56
C ALA A 31 7.59 -7.73 13.01
N LEU A 32 7.60 -6.42 12.72
CA LEU A 32 8.67 -5.53 13.15
C LEU A 32 8.70 -5.35 14.67
N GLN A 33 7.55 -5.29 15.33
CA GLN A 33 7.48 -5.23 16.80
C GLN A 33 8.01 -6.49 17.47
N ARG A 34 7.78 -7.68 16.89
CA ARG A 34 8.39 -8.92 17.40
C ARG A 34 9.92 -8.87 17.30
N GLN A 35 10.45 -8.41 16.17
CA GLN A 35 11.91 -8.22 16.00
C GLN A 35 12.45 -7.19 17.00
N MET A 36 11.69 -6.14 17.31
CA MET A 36 12.07 -5.15 18.33
C MET A 36 12.23 -5.79 19.71
N GLY A 37 11.33 -6.69 20.09
CA GLY A 37 11.43 -7.43 21.35
C GLY A 37 12.74 -8.23 21.46
N TYR A 38 13.10 -8.98 20.41
CA TYR A 38 14.37 -9.71 20.38
C TYR A 38 15.58 -8.77 20.42
N ALA A 39 15.56 -7.68 19.65
CA ALA A 39 16.66 -6.72 19.63
C ALA A 39 16.85 -6.03 21.00
N GLN A 40 15.77 -5.78 21.74
CA GLN A 40 15.81 -5.26 23.11
C GLN A 40 16.35 -6.29 24.11
N GLU A 41 15.93 -7.54 24.01
CA GLU A 41 16.40 -8.64 24.87
C GLU A 41 17.93 -8.79 24.81
N TYR A 42 18.51 -8.72 23.61
CA TYR A 42 19.96 -8.82 23.40
C TYR A 42 20.69 -7.47 23.42
N ASN A 43 20.02 -6.37 23.77
CA ASN A 43 20.60 -5.03 23.81
C ASN A 43 21.27 -4.60 22.49
N ASN A 44 20.75 -5.05 21.34
CA ASN A 44 21.29 -4.73 20.03
C ASN A 44 20.86 -3.32 19.58
N ARG A 45 21.57 -2.31 20.05
CA ARG A 45 21.27 -0.89 19.82
C ARG A 45 21.16 -0.51 18.34
N HIS A 46 21.99 -1.11 17.48
CA HIS A 46 21.96 -0.84 16.05
C HIS A 46 20.70 -1.38 15.38
N GLU A 47 20.30 -2.59 15.75
CA GLU A 47 19.09 -3.24 15.25
C GLU A 47 17.83 -2.52 15.75
N ILE A 48 17.78 -2.14 17.02
CA ILE A 48 16.72 -1.31 17.61
C ILE A 48 16.51 -0.03 16.78
N ALA A 49 17.59 0.72 16.53
CA ALA A 49 17.50 1.96 15.76
C ALA A 49 17.06 1.74 14.29
N GLY A 50 17.37 0.58 13.71
CA GLY A 50 16.88 0.19 12.38
C GLY A 50 15.38 -0.12 12.39
N LEU A 51 14.95 -0.90 13.38
CA LEU A 51 13.55 -1.33 13.55
C LEU A 51 12.63 -0.15 13.89
N GLU A 52 13.08 0.82 14.69
CA GLU A 52 12.32 2.05 14.96
C GLU A 52 12.00 2.79 13.66
N ARG A 53 13.01 3.00 12.81
CA ARG A 53 12.84 3.64 11.49
C ARG A 53 11.88 2.84 10.60
N ALA A 54 12.01 1.52 10.57
CA ALA A 54 11.14 0.66 9.78
C ALA A 54 9.67 0.74 10.25
N ILE A 55 9.42 0.73 11.56
CA ILE A 55 8.08 0.86 12.14
C ILE A 55 7.48 2.22 11.80
N THR A 56 8.25 3.31 11.93
CA THR A 56 7.80 4.65 11.54
C THR A 56 7.39 4.70 10.07
N GLU A 57 8.19 4.10 9.19
CA GLU A 57 7.93 4.11 7.76
C GLU A 57 6.68 3.29 7.38
N VAL A 58 6.52 2.11 7.97
CA VAL A 58 5.29 1.31 7.81
C VAL A 58 4.08 2.11 8.27
N LYS A 59 4.12 2.72 9.45
CA LYS A 59 3.01 3.57 9.95
C LYS A 59 2.67 4.72 9.01
N ARG A 60 3.70 5.41 8.50
CA ARG A 60 3.53 6.53 7.56
C ARG A 60 2.85 6.08 6.27
N HIS A 61 3.31 4.99 5.68
CA HIS A 61 2.74 4.45 4.45
C HIS A 61 1.34 3.86 4.62
N CYS A 62 1.09 3.20 5.75
CA CYS A 62 -0.21 2.63 6.08
C CYS A 62 -1.25 3.71 6.42
N ARG A 63 -0.85 4.82 7.05
CA ARG A 63 -1.72 6.00 7.21
C ARG A 63 -2.06 6.64 5.87
N ASN A 64 -1.08 6.75 4.97
CA ASN A 64 -1.30 7.31 3.65
C ASN A 64 -2.21 6.43 2.78
N SER A 65 -2.12 5.10 2.87
CA SER A 65 -3.02 4.21 2.14
C SER A 65 -4.47 4.28 2.67
N ALA A 66 -4.66 4.35 3.99
CA ALA A 66 -5.98 4.59 4.58
C ALA A 66 -6.56 5.97 4.20
N SER A 67 -5.73 7.02 4.21
CA SER A 67 -6.13 8.37 3.79
C SER A 67 -6.51 8.47 2.31
N ARG A 68 -5.82 7.75 1.42
CA ARG A 68 -6.16 7.70 -0.02
C ARG A 68 -7.56 7.16 -0.28
N ASN A 69 -8.01 6.17 0.49
CA ASN A 69 -9.35 5.60 0.34
C ASN A 69 -10.45 6.56 0.84
N GLY A 70 -10.23 7.24 1.97
CA GLY A 70 -11.15 8.29 2.45
C GLY A 70 -11.28 9.45 1.46
N ASN A 71 -10.16 9.88 0.88
CA ASN A 71 -10.16 10.95 -0.13
C ASN A 71 -10.88 10.55 -1.42
N ALA A 72 -10.82 9.28 -1.84
CA ALA A 72 -11.48 8.82 -3.06
C ALA A 72 -13.02 8.85 -2.96
N GLU A 73 -13.58 8.60 -1.79
CA GLU A 73 -15.02 8.72 -1.56
C GLU A 73 -15.46 10.19 -1.51
N ASP A 74 -14.69 11.04 -0.83
CA ASP A 74 -14.94 12.49 -0.76
C ASP A 74 -14.81 13.16 -2.14
N ILE A 75 -13.83 12.77 -2.96
CA ILE A 75 -13.68 13.24 -4.34
C ILE A 75 -14.91 12.85 -5.16
N ARG A 76 -15.32 11.57 -5.11
CA ARG A 76 -16.51 11.10 -5.83
C ARG A 76 -17.79 11.80 -5.36
N ARG A 77 -17.91 12.13 -4.07
CA ARG A 77 -19.04 12.93 -3.55
C ARG A 77 -19.05 14.33 -4.14
N ARG A 78 -17.92 15.04 -4.11
CA ARG A 78 -17.77 16.39 -4.65
C ARG A 78 -17.99 16.42 -6.17
N GLU A 79 -17.53 15.42 -6.90
CA GLU A 79 -17.77 15.30 -8.35
C GLU A 79 -19.27 15.16 -8.68
N ARG A 80 -20.03 14.39 -7.89
CA ARG A 80 -21.49 14.28 -8.04
C ARG A 80 -22.19 15.62 -7.78
N GLU A 81 -21.79 16.31 -6.71
CA GLU A 81 -22.34 17.61 -6.34
C GLU A 81 -22.10 18.67 -7.44
N VAL A 82 -20.89 18.73 -8.00
CA VAL A 82 -20.58 19.62 -9.14
C VAL A 82 -21.45 19.29 -10.35
N LYS A 83 -21.69 18.01 -10.64
CA LYS A 83 -22.55 17.60 -11.76
C LYS A 83 -24.00 18.07 -11.55
N GLU A 84 -24.54 17.89 -10.36
CA GLU A 84 -25.91 18.31 -10.03
C GLU A 84 -26.08 19.83 -10.13
N LEU A 85 -25.11 20.60 -9.62
CA LEU A 85 -25.14 22.05 -9.69
C LEU A 85 -25.08 22.57 -11.13
N ARG A 86 -24.28 21.94 -12.00
CA ARG A 86 -24.24 22.29 -13.42
C ARG A 86 -25.56 22.04 -14.12
N GLN A 87 -26.23 20.95 -13.77
CA GLN A 87 -27.54 20.64 -14.33
C GLN A 87 -28.58 21.67 -13.88
N LYS A 88 -28.61 22.00 -12.59
CA LYS A 88 -29.48 23.05 -12.06
C LYS A 88 -29.23 24.42 -12.70
N LEU A 89 -27.97 24.74 -12.99
CA LEU A 89 -27.62 25.97 -13.68
C LEU A 89 -28.18 25.98 -15.11
N ALA A 90 -28.00 24.89 -15.86
CA ALA A 90 -28.55 24.77 -17.21
C ALA A 90 -30.08 24.89 -17.22
N ASP A 91 -30.76 24.18 -16.30
CA ASP A 91 -32.22 24.25 -16.18
C ASP A 91 -32.71 25.68 -15.86
N ALA A 92 -31.96 26.41 -15.03
CA ALA A 92 -32.27 27.80 -14.69
C ALA A 92 -31.99 28.78 -15.85
N GLU A 93 -30.95 28.54 -16.64
CA GLU A 93 -30.64 29.30 -17.85
C GLU A 93 -31.72 29.10 -18.92
N ASP A 94 -32.14 27.87 -19.16
CA ASP A 94 -33.23 27.53 -20.10
C ASP A 94 -34.55 28.21 -19.67
N ALA A 95 -34.90 28.12 -18.38
CA ALA A 95 -36.10 28.77 -17.86
C ALA A 95 -36.06 30.30 -17.99
N LEU A 96 -34.88 30.92 -17.86
CA LEU A 96 -34.68 32.35 -18.05
C LEU A 96 -34.85 32.74 -19.52
N ASP A 97 -34.32 31.94 -20.45
CA ASP A 97 -34.47 32.17 -21.88
C ASP A 97 -35.91 31.99 -22.35
N ASP A 98 -36.63 30.99 -21.86
CA ASP A 98 -38.06 30.81 -22.11
C ASP A 98 -38.88 32.01 -21.62
N ALA A 99 -38.57 32.52 -20.42
CA ALA A 99 -39.24 33.70 -19.87
C ALA A 99 -38.90 35.01 -20.61
N ARG A 100 -37.77 35.07 -21.32
CA ARG A 100 -37.35 36.24 -22.10
C ARG A 100 -37.94 36.25 -23.51
N ASN A 101 -38.24 35.08 -24.07
CA ASN A 101 -38.69 34.92 -25.46
C ASN A 101 -40.22 34.76 -25.60
N ASN A 102 -40.98 34.95 -24.52
CA ASN A 102 -42.45 34.89 -24.44
C ASN A 102 -42.99 36.19 -23.84
#